data_AF-A0A920K436-F1
#
_entry.id   AF-A0A920K436-F1
#
_cell.length_a   1.000
_cell.length_b   1.000
_cell.length_c   1.000
_cell.angle_alpha   90.00
_cell.angle_beta   90.00
_cell.angle_gamma   90.00
#
_symmetry.space_group_name_H-M   'P 1'
#
loop_
_entity.id
_entity.type
_entity.pdbx_description
1 polymer ?
#
loop_
_entity_poly.entity_id
_entity_poly.type
_entity_poly.pdbx_seq_one_letter_code
_entity_poly.pdbx_strand_id
1 'polypeptide(L)'
;MVTSFDGRIPSENQMKTPEQVQAFKRAVDYMGLIPGSPIKDISIDKVFIGSCTNSRIEDLRAAANILKGKMKSKVVSQALVVPGSGLVKRQAEDEGLHEVFLSAGFEWRDPGCSMCLG
;
A
#
# COMPACT_ATOMS: atom_id res chain seq x y z
N MET A 1 18.17 -3.77 4.43
CA MET A 1 18.24 -4.42 3.11
C MET A 1 17.10 -3.88 2.28
N VAL A 2 17.32 -3.66 0.99
CA VAL A 2 16.31 -3.20 0.02
C VAL A 2 16.34 -4.17 -1.15
N THR A 3 15.18 -4.60 -1.62
CA THR A 3 15.02 -5.52 -2.75
C THR A 3 13.95 -4.95 -3.68
N SER A 4 14.03 -5.24 -4.98
CA SER A 4 13.05 -4.77 -5.97
C SER A 4 11.76 -5.59 -5.87
N PHE A 5 10.65 -5.06 -6.40
CA PHE A 5 9.38 -5.79 -6.48
C PHE A 5 9.50 -7.13 -7.24
N ASP A 6 10.31 -7.17 -8.29
CA ASP A 6 10.61 -8.40 -9.05
C ASP A 6 11.64 -9.32 -8.35
N GLY A 7 12.14 -8.88 -7.20
CA GLY A 7 13.12 -9.59 -6.39
C GLY A 7 12.52 -10.67 -5.51
N ARG A 8 13.36 -11.16 -4.60
CA ARG A 8 13.01 -12.21 -3.63
C ARG A 8 13.19 -11.70 -2.22
N ILE A 9 12.46 -12.31 -1.28
CA ILE A 9 12.68 -12.11 0.14
C ILE A 9 14.12 -12.51 0.48
N PRO A 10 14.88 -11.66 1.19
CA PRO A 10 16.24 -12.00 1.59
C PRO A 10 16.30 -13.31 2.37
N SER A 11 17.51 -13.83 2.55
CA SER A 11 17.76 -15.06 3.29
C SER A 11 18.84 -14.86 4.34
N GLU A 12 18.82 -15.70 5.37
CA GLU A 12 19.71 -15.59 6.54
C GLU A 12 21.20 -15.68 6.18
N ASN A 13 21.55 -16.40 5.10
CA ASN A 13 22.91 -16.50 4.57
C ASN A 13 23.45 -15.18 3.98
N GLN A 14 22.61 -14.15 3.83
CA GLN A 14 23.02 -12.81 3.43
C GLN A 14 23.39 -11.92 4.63
N MET A 15 23.19 -12.41 5.86
CA MET A 15 23.55 -11.69 7.08
C MET A 15 25.03 -11.89 7.40
N LYS A 16 25.69 -10.84 7.89
CA LYS A 16 27.15 -10.84 8.14
C LYS A 16 27.51 -11.24 9.57
N THR A 17 26.57 -11.14 10.50
CA THR A 17 26.80 -11.35 11.93
C THR A 17 25.70 -12.23 12.54
N PRO A 18 26.00 -12.99 13.60
CA PRO A 18 25.00 -13.77 14.33
C PRO A 18 23.81 -12.92 14.81
N GLU A 19 24.07 -11.68 15.24
CA GLU A 19 23.05 -10.74 15.70
C GLU A 19 22.09 -10.36 14.56
N GLN A 20 22.62 -10.14 13.36
CA GLN A 20 21.81 -9.87 12.16
C GLN A 20 20.96 -11.08 11.76
N VAL A 21 21.50 -12.31 11.86
CA VAL A 21 20.73 -13.53 11.61
C VAL A 21 19.53 -13.61 12.55
N GLN A 22 19.76 -13.39 13.85
CA GLN A 22 18.69 -13.45 14.85
C GLN A 22 17.64 -12.34 14.66
N ALA A 23 18.07 -11.12 14.36
CA ALA A 23 17.16 -10.02 14.05
C ALA A 23 16.32 -10.30 12.79
N PHE A 24 16.95 -10.85 11.75
CA PHE A 24 16.28 -11.22 10.51
C PHE A 24 15.23 -12.31 10.73
N LYS A 25 15.55 -13.38 11.46
CA LYS A 25 14.60 -14.47 11.77
C LYS A 25 13.34 -13.94 12.44
N ARG A 26 13.52 -13.11 13.49
CA ARG A 26 12.39 -12.49 14.19
C ARG A 26 11.53 -11.62 13.27
N ALA A 27 12.16 -10.84 12.39
CA ALA A 27 11.44 -9.98 11.46
C ALA A 27 10.63 -10.79 10.43
N VAL A 28 11.22 -11.83 9.85
CA VAL A 28 10.55 -12.68 8.86
C VAL A 28 9.39 -13.46 9.48
N ASP A 29 9.60 -14.03 10.67
CA ASP A 29 8.54 -14.73 11.40
C ASP A 29 7.39 -13.78 11.75
N TYR A 30 7.70 -12.60 12.27
CA TYR A 30 6.70 -11.58 12.59
C TYR A 30 5.88 -11.15 11.37
N MET A 31 6.55 -10.98 10.23
CA MET A 31 5.91 -10.60 8.97
C MET A 31 5.21 -11.77 8.26
N GLY A 32 5.39 -13.01 8.74
CA GLY A 32 4.86 -14.22 8.10
C GLY A 32 5.43 -14.48 6.70
N LEU A 33 6.69 -14.11 6.46
CA LEU A 33 7.33 -14.24 5.15
C LEU A 33 8.15 -15.53 5.05
N ILE A 34 8.32 -16.04 3.82
CA ILE A 34 9.16 -17.21 3.55
C ILE A 34 10.45 -16.71 2.88
N PRO A 35 11.64 -16.89 3.50
CA PRO A 35 12.91 -16.49 2.88
C PRO A 35 13.11 -17.09 1.49
N GLY A 36 13.60 -16.29 0.55
CA GLY A 36 13.83 -16.70 -0.83
C GLY A 36 12.58 -16.80 -1.72
N SER A 37 11.38 -16.61 -1.19
CA SER A 37 10.17 -16.52 -2.03
C SER A 37 10.18 -15.24 -2.87
N PRO A 38 9.59 -15.24 -4.08
CA PRO A 38 9.37 -14.02 -4.86
C PRO A 38 8.46 -13.03 -4.10
N ILE A 39 8.79 -11.73 -4.14
CA ILE A 39 7.97 -10.71 -3.47
C ILE A 39 6.55 -10.66 -4.06
N LYS A 40 6.43 -10.82 -5.38
CA LYS A 40 5.16 -10.86 -6.09
C LYS A 40 4.20 -11.97 -5.65
N ASP A 41 4.70 -12.99 -4.94
CA ASP A 41 3.88 -14.09 -4.43
C ASP A 41 3.24 -13.74 -3.07
N ILE A 42 3.60 -12.59 -2.47
CA ILE A 42 2.94 -12.10 -1.25
C ILE A 42 1.51 -11.67 -1.60
N SER A 43 0.54 -12.32 -0.95
CA SER A 43 -0.87 -11.93 -1.07
C SER A 43 -1.10 -10.57 -0.42
N ILE A 44 -1.79 -9.68 -1.14
CA ILE A 44 -2.19 -8.36 -0.64
C ILE A 44 -3.67 -8.44 -0.25
N ASP A 45 -3.97 -8.32 1.04
CA ASP A 45 -5.33 -8.32 1.57
C ASP A 45 -5.89 -6.92 1.82
N LYS A 46 -5.00 -5.94 2.01
CA LYS A 46 -5.34 -4.53 2.26
C LYS A 46 -4.54 -3.58 1.38
N VAL A 47 -5.21 -2.56 0.87
CA VAL A 47 -4.61 -1.49 0.08
C VAL A 47 -4.97 -0.15 0.69
N PHE A 48 -3.98 0.72 0.82
CA PHE A 48 -4.14 2.06 1.37
C PHE A 48 -3.46 3.07 0.45
N ILE A 49 -4.26 3.95 -0.15
CA ILE A 49 -3.79 5.07 -0.95
C ILE A 49 -4.03 6.32 -0.13
N GLY A 50 -3.05 6.65 0.69
CA GLY A 50 -2.86 8.04 1.05
C GLY A 50 -2.49 8.32 2.49
N SER A 51 -1.53 9.21 2.68
CA SER A 51 -1.00 9.61 3.97
C SER A 51 -0.61 11.10 3.92
N CYS A 52 -0.21 11.65 5.06
CA CYS A 52 0.43 12.97 5.12
C CYS A 52 1.67 13.11 4.20
N THR A 53 2.21 12.00 3.68
CA THR A 53 3.35 11.99 2.76
C THR A 53 2.99 11.79 1.28
N ASN A 54 1.86 11.15 0.93
CA ASN A 54 1.60 10.68 -0.45
C ASN A 54 0.11 10.78 -0.88
N SER A 55 -0.48 11.97 -0.81
CA SER A 55 -1.90 12.22 -1.16
C SER A 55 -2.17 13.62 -1.66
N ARG A 56 -1.26 14.12 -2.49
CA ARG A 56 -1.48 15.35 -3.24
C ARG A 56 -2.44 15.07 -4.38
N ILE A 57 -2.95 16.12 -5.01
CA ILE A 57 -3.93 15.95 -6.08
C ILE A 57 -3.34 15.15 -7.26
N GLU A 58 -2.06 15.34 -7.58
CA GLU A 58 -1.35 14.59 -8.61
C GLU A 58 -1.27 13.08 -8.31
N ASP A 59 -1.09 12.70 -7.04
CA ASP A 59 -1.06 11.29 -6.62
C ASP A 59 -2.43 10.64 -6.84
N LEU A 60 -3.50 11.34 -6.45
CA LEU A 60 -4.88 10.86 -6.61
C LEU A 60 -5.27 10.74 -8.09
N ARG A 61 -4.89 11.70 -8.93
CA ARG A 61 -5.11 11.63 -10.38
C ARG A 61 -4.39 10.43 -11.01
N ALA A 62 -3.12 10.21 -10.63
CA ALA A 62 -2.35 9.08 -11.13
C ALA A 62 -3.00 7.74 -10.75
N ALA A 63 -3.42 7.59 -9.48
CA ALA A 63 -4.12 6.41 -9.01
C ALA A 63 -5.48 6.22 -9.71
N ALA A 64 -6.28 7.28 -9.84
CA ALA A 64 -7.58 7.23 -10.53
C ALA A 64 -7.43 6.82 -12.00
N ASN A 65 -6.41 7.33 -12.71
CA ASN A 65 -6.13 6.95 -14.10
C ASN A 65 -5.84 5.44 -14.25
N ILE A 66 -5.14 4.84 -13.28
CA ILE A 66 -4.86 3.40 -13.28
C ILE A 66 -6.13 2.59 -13.00
N LEU A 67 -6.99 3.09 -12.11
CA LEU A 67 -8.19 2.40 -11.64
C LEU A 67 -9.41 2.58 -12.55
N LYS A 68 -9.39 3.56 -13.47
CA LYS A 68 -10.52 3.83 -14.38
C LYS A 68 -10.95 2.57 -15.14
N GLY A 69 -12.20 2.17 -14.98
CA GLY A 69 -12.78 0.98 -15.60
C GLY A 69 -12.32 -0.36 -15.00
N LYS A 70 -11.63 -0.34 -13.86
CA LYS A 70 -11.18 -1.53 -13.13
C LYS A 70 -11.86 -1.62 -11.76
N MET A 71 -11.81 -2.80 -11.17
CA MET A 71 -12.25 -3.04 -9.81
C MET A 71 -11.13 -3.68 -8.98
N LYS A 72 -11.16 -3.48 -7.66
CA LYS A 72 -10.27 -4.19 -6.74
C LYS A 72 -10.44 -5.70 -6.87
N SER A 73 -9.35 -6.43 -6.63
CA SER A 73 -9.38 -7.90 -6.56
C SER A 73 -10.31 -8.36 -5.44
N LYS A 74 -11.00 -9.49 -5.64
CA LYS A 74 -11.86 -10.11 -4.61
C LYS A 74 -11.10 -10.55 -3.36
N VAL A 75 -9.78 -10.78 -3.49
CA VAL A 75 -8.90 -11.14 -2.36
C VAL A 75 -8.62 -9.94 -1.48
N VAL A 76 -8.72 -8.71 -2.02
CA VAL A 76 -8.51 -7.48 -1.25
C VAL A 76 -9.75 -7.20 -0.41
N SER A 77 -9.67 -7.57 0.87
CA SER A 77 -10.72 -7.35 1.85
C SER A 77 -11.04 -5.86 2.01
N GLN A 78 -10.01 -5.01 2.04
CA GLN A 78 -10.16 -3.58 2.25
C GLN A 78 -9.26 -2.76 1.33
N ALA A 79 -9.84 -1.74 0.69
CA ALA A 79 -9.09 -0.79 -0.12
C ALA A 79 -9.56 0.63 0.26
N LEU A 80 -8.64 1.47 0.72
CA LEU A 80 -8.93 2.80 1.26
C LEU A 80 -8.22 3.88 0.45
N VAL A 81 -8.87 5.03 0.29
CA VAL A 81 -8.23 6.25 -0.20
C VAL A 81 -8.47 7.39 0.77
N VAL A 82 -7.39 8.05 1.19
CA VAL A 82 -7.41 9.17 2.15
C VAL A 82 -6.70 10.37 1.52
N PRO A 83 -7.42 11.47 1.22
CA PRO A 83 -6.78 12.68 0.72
C PRO A 83 -5.86 13.32 1.75
N GLY A 84 -4.79 14.00 1.31
CA GLY A 84 -3.78 14.55 2.21
C GLY A 84 -4.27 15.75 3.02
N SER A 85 -5.35 16.41 2.57
CA SER A 85 -5.99 17.53 3.27
C SER A 85 -7.43 17.72 2.79
N GLY A 86 -8.20 18.54 3.51
CA GLY A 86 -9.56 18.91 3.08
C GLY A 86 -9.60 19.66 1.75
N LEU A 87 -8.57 20.46 1.46
CA LEU A 87 -8.44 21.15 0.16
C LEU A 87 -8.23 20.16 -0.98
N VAL A 88 -7.36 19.16 -0.79
CA VAL A 88 -7.13 18.12 -1.81
C VAL A 88 -8.38 17.26 -1.97
N LYS A 89 -9.07 16.91 -0.88
CA LYS A 89 -10.34 16.17 -0.94
C LYS A 89 -11.35 16.89 -1.80
N ARG A 90 -11.63 18.16 -1.50
CA ARG A 90 -12.58 18.98 -2.23
C ARG A 90 -12.21 19.08 -3.71
N GLN A 91 -10.95 19.32 -4.01
CA GLN A 91 -10.47 19.37 -5.39
C GLN A 91 -10.65 18.02 -6.11
N ALA A 92 -10.34 16.90 -5.45
CA ALA A 92 -10.53 15.58 -6.02
C ALA A 92 -12.01 15.23 -6.25
N GLU A 93 -12.90 15.76 -5.41
CA GLU A 93 -14.35 15.64 -5.56
C GLU A 93 -14.87 16.50 -6.72
N ASP A 94 -14.44 17.75 -6.83
CA ASP A 94 -14.74 18.67 -7.94
C ASP A 94 -14.27 18.09 -9.29
N GLU A 95 -13.18 17.33 -9.30
CA GLU A 95 -12.64 16.64 -10.48
C GLU A 95 -13.27 15.24 -10.73
N GLY A 96 -14.17 14.78 -9.86
CA GLY A 96 -14.82 13.47 -9.98
C GLY A 96 -13.91 12.26 -9.70
N LEU A 97 -12.71 12.46 -9.13
CA LEU A 97 -11.76 11.37 -8.85
C LEU A 97 -12.32 10.40 -7.82
N HIS A 98 -13.05 10.90 -6.83
CA HIS A 98 -13.68 10.09 -5.78
C HIS A 98 -14.62 9.02 -6.35
N GLU A 99 -15.35 9.33 -7.43
CA GLU A 99 -16.26 8.39 -8.10
C GLU A 99 -15.52 7.24 -8.75
N VAL A 100 -14.32 7.50 -9.30
CA VAL A 100 -13.46 6.45 -9.88
C VAL A 100 -13.02 5.47 -8.79
N PHE A 101 -12.62 5.99 -7.62
CA PHE A 101 -12.23 5.14 -6.49
C PHE A 101 -13.41 4.32 -5.96
N LEU A 102 -14.57 4.95 -5.75
CA LEU A 102 -15.79 4.27 -5.31
C LEU A 102 -16.22 3.18 -6.30
N SER A 103 -16.19 3.48 -7.59
CA SER A 103 -16.52 2.53 -8.65
C SER A 103 -15.53 1.35 -8.71
N ALA A 104 -14.26 1.60 -8.37
CA ALA A 104 -13.26 0.55 -8.25
C ALA A 104 -13.39 -0.28 -6.96
N GLY A 105 -14.36 0.03 -6.08
CA GLY A 105 -14.59 -0.67 -4.83
C GLY A 105 -13.67 -0.24 -3.68
N PHE A 106 -13.07 0.95 -3.78
CA PHE A 106 -12.32 1.57 -2.70
C PHE A 106 -13.24 2.42 -1.82
N GLU A 107 -12.91 2.52 -0.55
CA GLU A 107 -13.54 3.44 0.39
C GLU A 107 -12.92 4.83 0.25
N TRP A 108 -13.76 5.84 0.06
CA TRP A 108 -13.35 7.25 0.06
C TRP A 108 -13.50 7.83 1.47
N ARG A 109 -12.38 8.21 2.10
CA ARG A 109 -12.35 8.61 3.52
C ARG A 109 -12.03 10.10 3.68
N ASP A 110 -12.26 10.62 4.89
CA ASP A 110 -11.84 11.98 5.25
C ASP A 110 -10.33 12.08 5.47
N PRO A 111 -9.73 13.26 5.22
CA PRO A 111 -8.32 13.51 5.49
C PRO A 111 -7.99 13.29 6.96
N GLY A 112 -6.89 12.60 7.24
CA GLY A 112 -6.45 12.34 8.61
C GLY A 112 -5.32 11.31 8.68
N CYS A 113 -4.91 10.95 9.90
CA CYS A 113 -3.85 9.97 10.10
C CYS A 113 -4.27 8.54 9.73
N SER A 114 -5.57 8.25 9.69
CA SER A 114 -6.14 6.99 9.18
C SER A 114 -5.37 5.75 9.66
N MET A 115 -4.94 4.86 8.74
CA MET A 115 -4.17 3.65 9.06
C MET A 115 -2.84 3.92 9.77
N CYS A 116 -2.29 5.14 9.72
CA CYS A 116 -1.03 5.46 10.41
C CYS A 116 -1.18 5.51 11.94
N LEU A 117 -2.40 5.74 12.47
CA LEU A 117 -2.70 5.79 13.90
C LEU A 117 -3.96 4.97 14.23
N GLY A 118 -4.11 3.82 13.57
CA GLY A 118 -5.28 2.95 13.64
C GLY A 118 -5.69 2.54 15.06
#